data_AF-A0A950PHE1-F1
#
_entry.id   AF-A0A950PHE1-F1
#
_cell.length_a   1.000
_cell.length_b   1.000
_cell.length_c   1.000
_cell.angle_alpha   90.00
_cell.angle_beta   90.00
_cell.angle_gamma   90.00
#
_symmetry.space_group_name_H-M   'P 1'
#
loop_
_entity.id
_entity.type
_entity.pdbx_description
1 polymer ?
#
loop_
_entity_poly.entity_id
_entity_poly.type
_entity_poly.pdbx_seq_one_letter_code
_entity_poly.pdbx_strand_id
1 'polypeptide(L)'
;QAQGYATLIRELEERLAEITGYDKVSLQPNAGSQGELAGLLAVRAYHRASGDTQRRVCLIPSSAHGTNAASAVMAGMKVVVVKTSEDGDVDVADLHAKIEQHRDELAVLMVTYPSTHGVFEENITEICAAVHEAGGQVYVDGANLNALVGLARPGKFGADVSHLNLHKTFCIPHGGGGPGIGPVAVRAHLAPYLPNHPLQPIAGPAATSGVGAVEGIGPISAAPWGSAGILPISWAYARLMGADGLRRATQVAVLSANYVAKRLAPYFPVLYTGPGGLVAHECIVDLRQLAKTTGVTVDDVAKRLIDYGFHAPTMSFPVAGTLMIEPTESEDLVELDRFCDAMIAIRAEIDRVGSGEWSKDDNPLRNAPHTAAMLGGEWAHPYSPQEAVFPAGVVASDKYWPAVRRIDGAYGDRHLVCSCPPLDEYEG
;
A
#
# COMPACT_ATOMS: atom_id res chain seq x y z
N GLN A 1 6.93 1.20 36.39
CA GLN A 1 7.31 2.54 35.90
C GLN A 1 6.50 2.96 34.66
N ALA A 2 6.08 2.05 33.77
CA ALA A 2 5.38 2.37 32.51
C ALA A 2 3.91 1.90 32.44
N GLN A 3 3.15 1.97 33.55
CA GLN A 3 1.78 1.43 33.60
C GLN A 3 0.81 2.12 32.61
N GLY A 4 1.02 3.41 32.34
CA GLY A 4 0.25 4.14 31.33
C GLY A 4 0.43 3.53 29.93
N TYR A 5 1.67 3.22 29.54
CA TYR A 5 1.94 2.51 28.28
C TYR A 5 1.32 1.12 28.26
N ALA A 6 1.42 0.35 29.35
CA ALA A 6 0.79 -0.98 29.41
C ALA A 6 -0.73 -0.91 29.19
N THR A 7 -1.38 0.13 29.72
CA THR A 7 -2.82 0.36 29.51
C THR A 7 -3.12 0.74 28.06
N LEU A 8 -2.37 1.70 27.50
CA LEU A 8 -2.52 2.15 26.12
C LEU A 8 -2.31 1.02 25.11
N ILE A 9 -1.28 0.21 25.31
CA ILE A 9 -0.94 -0.96 24.48
C ILE A 9 -2.09 -1.96 24.50
N ARG A 10 -2.55 -2.36 25.69
CA ARG A 10 -3.64 -3.32 25.85
C ARG A 10 -4.92 -2.83 25.18
N GLU A 11 -5.31 -1.57 25.41
CA GLU A 11 -6.52 -1.01 24.81
C GLU A 11 -6.42 -0.92 23.28
N LEU A 12 -5.24 -0.61 22.74
CA LEU A 12 -5.03 -0.59 21.30
C LEU A 12 -5.09 -2.01 20.71
N GLU A 13 -4.44 -2.99 21.34
CA GLU A 13 -4.51 -4.41 20.93
C GLU A 13 -5.95 -4.93 20.92
N GLU A 14 -6.73 -4.65 21.99
CA GLU A 14 -8.14 -5.03 22.10
C GLU A 14 -8.99 -4.40 20.97
N ARG A 15 -8.79 -3.12 20.66
CA ARG A 15 -9.51 -2.42 19.59
C ARG A 15 -9.14 -2.96 18.20
N LEU A 16 -7.85 -3.18 17.94
CA LEU A 16 -7.39 -3.70 16.67
C LEU A 16 -7.91 -5.14 16.45
N ALA A 17 -7.96 -5.97 17.51
CA ALA A 17 -8.58 -7.29 17.45
C ALA A 17 -10.07 -7.21 17.06
N GLU A 18 -10.84 -6.31 17.68
CA GLU A 18 -12.26 -6.13 17.35
C GLU A 18 -12.47 -5.64 15.91
N ILE A 19 -11.70 -4.64 15.48
CA ILE A 19 -11.77 -4.05 14.12
C ILE A 19 -11.51 -5.11 13.06
N THR A 20 -10.57 -6.02 13.31
CA THR A 20 -10.13 -7.02 12.33
C THR A 20 -10.86 -8.36 12.45
N GLY A 21 -11.53 -8.62 13.57
CA GLY A 21 -12.15 -9.91 13.88
C GLY A 21 -11.17 -11.01 14.31
N TYR A 22 -9.91 -10.64 14.61
CA TYR A 22 -8.89 -11.51 15.18
C TYR A 22 -9.03 -11.66 16.70
N ASP A 23 -8.26 -12.57 17.28
CA ASP A 23 -8.35 -12.91 18.71
C ASP A 23 -7.20 -12.29 19.52
N LYS A 24 -6.04 -12.08 18.91
CA LYS A 24 -4.85 -11.45 19.54
C LYS A 24 -4.10 -10.56 18.56
N VAL A 25 -3.43 -9.53 19.09
CA VAL A 25 -2.58 -8.60 18.34
C VAL A 25 -1.24 -8.46 19.05
N SER A 26 -0.15 -8.39 18.29
CA SER A 26 1.16 -7.99 18.78
C SER A 26 1.57 -6.67 18.12
N LEU A 27 1.82 -5.65 18.95
CA LEU A 27 2.33 -4.34 18.52
C LEU A 27 3.86 -4.30 18.34
N GLN A 28 4.56 -5.44 18.47
CA GLN A 28 6.02 -5.48 18.40
C GLN A 28 6.59 -5.06 17.02
N PRO A 29 6.06 -5.53 15.87
CA PRO A 29 6.69 -5.22 14.58
C PRO A 29 6.52 -3.74 14.21
N ASN A 30 7.64 -3.11 13.85
CA ASN A 30 7.76 -1.66 13.63
C ASN A 30 7.67 -1.23 12.14
N ALA A 31 7.14 -2.08 11.26
CA ALA A 31 6.83 -1.78 9.86
C ALA A 31 5.88 -2.85 9.31
N GLY A 32 5.16 -2.56 8.22
CA GLY A 32 4.27 -3.54 7.58
C GLY A 32 5.00 -4.83 7.18
N SER A 33 6.17 -4.70 6.53
CA SER A 33 7.06 -5.82 6.20
C SER A 33 7.52 -6.63 7.42
N GLN A 34 7.75 -5.99 8.56
CA GLN A 34 8.07 -6.69 9.80
C GLN A 34 6.86 -7.45 10.35
N GLY A 35 5.65 -6.94 10.14
CA GLY A 35 4.40 -7.62 10.46
C GLY A 35 4.13 -8.83 9.55
N GLU A 36 4.45 -8.75 8.26
CA GLU A 36 4.49 -9.88 7.34
C GLU A 36 5.47 -10.96 7.84
N LEU A 37 6.72 -10.58 8.09
CA LEU A 37 7.73 -11.49 8.62
C LEU A 37 7.27 -12.16 9.92
N ALA A 38 6.74 -11.39 10.87
CA ALA A 38 6.24 -11.90 12.14
C ALA A 38 5.09 -12.90 11.96
N GLY A 39 4.12 -12.57 11.10
CA GLY A 39 2.98 -13.45 10.82
C GLY A 39 3.39 -14.76 10.14
N LEU A 40 4.30 -14.69 9.16
CA LEU A 40 4.81 -15.88 8.46
C LEU A 40 5.65 -16.76 9.38
N LEU A 41 6.46 -16.17 10.26
CA LEU A 41 7.19 -16.93 11.29
C LEU A 41 6.23 -17.59 12.28
N ALA A 42 5.14 -16.91 12.68
CA ALA A 42 4.12 -17.50 13.54
C ALA A 42 3.43 -18.71 12.87
N VAL A 43 3.04 -18.58 11.60
CA VAL A 43 2.49 -19.70 10.81
C VAL A 43 3.49 -20.86 10.70
N ARG A 44 4.76 -20.57 10.45
CA ARG A 44 5.81 -21.60 10.36
C ARG A 44 6.02 -22.31 11.71
N ALA A 45 5.98 -21.57 12.82
CA ALA A 45 6.10 -22.14 14.15
C ALA A 45 4.89 -23.01 14.50
N TYR A 46 3.68 -22.59 14.12
CA TYR A 46 2.47 -23.39 14.25
C TYR A 46 2.56 -24.75 13.53
N HIS A 47 2.99 -24.75 12.26
CA HIS A 47 3.18 -25.99 11.50
C HIS A 47 4.22 -26.90 12.15
N ARG A 48 5.35 -26.35 12.59
CA ARG A 48 6.41 -27.12 13.27
C ARG A 48 5.95 -27.72 14.59
N ALA A 49 5.20 -26.97 15.39
CA ALA A 49 4.64 -27.46 16.65
C ALA A 49 3.61 -28.58 16.42
N SER A 50 2.98 -28.61 15.25
CA SER A 50 2.06 -29.66 14.80
C SER A 50 2.78 -30.87 14.18
N GLY A 51 4.12 -30.85 14.08
CA GLY A 51 4.92 -31.89 13.44
C GLY A 51 5.10 -31.73 11.93
N ASP A 52 4.43 -30.76 11.30
CA ASP A 52 4.42 -30.51 9.86
C ASP A 52 5.62 -29.66 9.40
N THR A 53 6.83 -30.14 9.69
CA THR A 53 8.08 -29.41 9.39
C THR A 53 8.36 -29.23 7.89
N GLN A 54 7.72 -30.04 7.05
CA GLN A 54 7.78 -29.99 5.59
C GLN A 54 6.98 -28.83 4.99
N ARG A 55 5.98 -28.29 5.71
CA ARG A 55 5.13 -27.20 5.21
C ARG A 55 5.90 -25.90 5.11
N ARG A 56 6.32 -25.54 3.89
CA ARG A 56 7.18 -24.37 3.60
C ARG A 56 6.77 -23.61 2.35
N VAL A 57 5.80 -24.09 1.57
CA VAL A 57 5.33 -23.40 0.37
C VAL A 57 4.42 -22.23 0.78
N CYS A 58 4.78 -21.05 0.28
CA CYS A 58 4.01 -19.82 0.37
C CYS A 58 3.44 -19.50 -1.01
N LEU A 59 2.12 -19.59 -1.18
CA LEU A 59 1.44 -19.17 -2.39
C LEU A 59 1.27 -17.65 -2.36
N ILE A 60 1.60 -16.97 -3.46
CA ILE A 60 1.49 -15.52 -3.57
C ILE A 60 0.93 -15.15 -4.96
N PRO A 61 -0.21 -14.43 -5.06
CA PRO A 61 -0.69 -13.88 -6.32
C PRO A 61 0.33 -12.95 -6.98
N SER A 62 0.42 -12.95 -8.31
CA SER A 62 1.34 -12.07 -9.05
C SER A 62 1.08 -10.57 -8.86
N SER A 63 -0.10 -10.20 -8.38
CA SER A 63 -0.49 -8.82 -8.06
C SER A 63 -0.02 -8.35 -6.68
N ALA A 64 0.44 -9.26 -5.80
CA ALA A 64 0.80 -8.92 -4.43
C ALA A 64 1.94 -7.90 -4.35
N HIS A 65 1.99 -7.16 -3.23
CA HIS A 65 3.08 -6.23 -2.98
C HIS A 65 4.43 -6.96 -2.90
N GLY A 66 5.51 -6.31 -3.37
CA GLY A 66 6.84 -6.93 -3.45
C GLY A 66 7.40 -7.37 -2.09
N THR A 67 6.94 -6.76 -0.99
CA THR A 67 7.31 -7.18 0.37
C THR A 67 6.84 -8.59 0.69
N ASN A 68 5.70 -9.04 0.19
CA ASN A 68 5.13 -10.35 0.51
C ASN A 68 6.11 -11.48 0.14
N ALA A 69 6.65 -11.44 -1.08
CA ALA A 69 7.63 -12.40 -1.55
C ALA A 69 8.95 -12.31 -0.77
N ALA A 70 9.43 -11.09 -0.50
CA ALA A 70 10.66 -10.87 0.27
C ALA A 70 10.54 -11.40 1.72
N SER A 71 9.44 -11.08 2.39
CA SER A 71 9.10 -11.53 3.74
C SER A 71 8.97 -13.04 3.82
N ALA A 72 8.35 -13.68 2.82
CA ALA A 72 8.25 -15.14 2.73
C ALA A 72 9.62 -15.80 2.61
N VAL A 73 10.49 -15.29 1.75
CA VAL A 73 11.87 -15.79 1.62
C VAL A 73 12.65 -15.60 2.92
N MET A 74 12.54 -14.43 3.56
CA MET A 74 13.16 -14.15 4.87
C MET A 74 12.66 -15.08 5.98
N ALA A 75 11.38 -15.43 5.97
CA ALA A 75 10.79 -16.41 6.89
C ALA A 75 11.24 -17.86 6.58
N GLY A 76 12.03 -18.08 5.52
CA GLY A 76 12.53 -19.38 5.08
C GLY A 76 11.51 -20.20 4.30
N MET A 77 10.50 -19.57 3.70
CA MET A 77 9.49 -20.22 2.86
C MET A 77 9.91 -20.26 1.39
N LYS A 78 9.33 -21.20 0.64
CA LYS A 78 9.45 -21.31 -0.81
C LYS A 78 8.27 -20.60 -1.46
N VAL A 79 8.55 -19.51 -2.16
CA VAL A 79 7.51 -18.75 -2.88
C VAL A 79 7.09 -19.50 -4.15
N VAL A 80 5.78 -19.64 -4.33
CA VAL A 80 5.16 -20.15 -5.55
C VAL A 80 4.12 -19.13 -6.00
N VAL A 81 4.32 -18.60 -7.21
CA VAL A 81 3.43 -17.57 -7.77
C VAL A 81 2.13 -18.21 -8.25
N VAL A 82 1.01 -17.60 -7.88
CA VAL A 82 -0.33 -17.87 -8.40
C VAL A 82 -0.65 -16.78 -9.42
N LYS A 83 -1.22 -17.15 -10.56
CA LYS A 83 -1.58 -16.20 -11.60
C LYS A 83 -2.71 -15.26 -11.15
N THR A 84 -2.81 -14.15 -11.87
CA THR A 84 -3.95 -13.24 -11.83
C THR A 84 -4.73 -13.40 -13.14
N SER A 85 -6.05 -13.40 -13.06
CA SER A 85 -6.97 -13.40 -14.20
C SER A 85 -6.92 -12.08 -14.98
N GLU A 86 -7.56 -12.02 -16.16
CA GLU A 86 -7.63 -10.80 -16.97
C GLU A 86 -8.35 -9.65 -16.25
N ASP A 87 -9.30 -9.97 -15.38
CA ASP A 87 -10.06 -9.00 -14.58
C ASP A 87 -9.31 -8.52 -13.33
N GLY A 88 -8.09 -9.00 -13.10
CA GLY A 88 -7.23 -8.56 -12.00
C GLY A 88 -7.38 -9.36 -10.69
N ASP A 89 -8.31 -10.31 -10.64
CA ASP A 89 -8.54 -11.18 -9.48
C ASP A 89 -7.57 -12.37 -9.46
N VAL A 90 -7.44 -13.05 -8.31
CA VAL A 90 -6.69 -14.31 -8.23
C VAL A 90 -7.26 -15.33 -9.22
N ASP A 91 -6.39 -15.95 -10.03
CA ASP A 91 -6.80 -17.06 -10.89
C ASP A 91 -7.09 -18.29 -10.01
N VAL A 92 -8.37 -18.51 -9.70
CA VAL A 92 -8.84 -19.59 -8.83
C VAL A 92 -8.48 -20.97 -9.39
N ALA A 93 -8.47 -21.15 -10.71
CA ALA A 93 -8.10 -22.42 -11.33
C ALA A 93 -6.60 -22.70 -11.17
N ASP A 94 -5.75 -21.70 -11.41
CA ASP A 94 -4.31 -21.81 -11.16
C ASP A 94 -4.03 -22.01 -9.66
N LEU A 95 -4.74 -21.31 -8.77
CA LEU A 95 -4.65 -21.51 -7.32
C LEU A 95 -4.93 -22.97 -6.94
N HIS A 96 -6.05 -23.55 -7.38
CA HIS A 96 -6.37 -24.95 -7.10
C HIS A 96 -5.30 -25.91 -7.64
N ALA A 97 -4.79 -25.65 -8.84
CA ALA A 97 -3.70 -26.44 -9.40
C ALA A 97 -2.41 -26.35 -8.55
N LYS A 98 -2.07 -25.16 -8.02
CA LYS A 98 -0.92 -24.99 -7.11
C LYS A 98 -1.14 -25.61 -5.75
N ILE A 99 -2.35 -25.52 -5.22
CA ILE A 99 -2.73 -26.19 -3.96
C ILE A 99 -2.55 -27.70 -4.13
N GLU A 100 -3.06 -28.30 -5.20
CA GLU A 100 -2.93 -29.74 -5.41
C GLU A 100 -1.47 -30.16 -5.64
N GLN A 101 -0.72 -29.39 -6.42
CA GLN A 101 0.71 -29.64 -6.66
C GLN A 101 1.55 -29.60 -5.37
N HIS A 102 1.18 -28.75 -4.40
CA HIS A 102 1.97 -28.48 -3.20
C HIS A 102 1.26 -28.85 -1.90
N ARG A 103 0.19 -29.66 -1.94
CA ARG A 103 -0.72 -29.93 -0.81
C ARG A 103 0.00 -30.30 0.48
N ASP A 104 0.97 -31.22 0.41
CA ASP A 104 1.71 -31.72 1.58
C ASP A 104 2.76 -30.74 2.10
N GLU A 105 3.19 -29.78 1.26
CA GLU A 105 4.18 -28.75 1.59
C GLU A 105 3.55 -27.36 1.81
N LEU A 106 2.24 -27.20 1.63
CA LEU A 106 1.55 -25.92 1.69
C LEU A 106 1.55 -25.39 3.13
N ALA A 107 2.21 -24.25 3.33
CA ALA A 107 2.25 -23.56 4.62
C ALA A 107 1.21 -22.44 4.68
N VAL A 108 1.18 -21.59 3.66
CA VAL A 108 0.41 -20.34 3.70
C VAL A 108 0.07 -19.82 2.31
N LEU A 109 -1.08 -19.17 2.17
CA LEU A 109 -1.39 -18.24 1.08
C LEU A 109 -1.26 -16.81 1.62
N MET A 110 -0.52 -15.95 0.93
CA MET A 110 -0.57 -14.50 1.15
C MET A 110 -1.47 -13.86 0.10
N VAL A 111 -2.51 -13.15 0.52
CA VAL A 111 -3.42 -12.40 -0.35
C VAL A 111 -3.58 -10.97 0.21
N THR A 112 -3.89 -10.00 -0.63
CA THR A 112 -4.24 -8.63 -0.19
C THR A 112 -5.73 -8.45 -0.43
N TYR A 113 -6.47 -7.94 0.57
CA TYR A 113 -7.92 -7.72 0.41
C TYR A 113 -8.35 -6.34 0.95
N PRO A 114 -9.07 -5.51 0.14
CA PRO A 114 -9.25 -5.65 -1.32
C PRO A 114 -7.90 -5.74 -2.04
N SER A 115 -7.89 -6.28 -3.24
CA SER A 115 -6.65 -6.55 -3.98
C SER A 115 -5.87 -5.27 -4.24
N THR A 116 -4.58 -5.41 -4.59
CA THR A 116 -3.73 -4.27 -5.02
C THR A 116 -4.21 -3.61 -6.30
N HIS A 117 -5.21 -4.18 -6.98
CA HIS A 117 -5.90 -3.56 -8.11
C HIS A 117 -7.04 -2.63 -7.69
N GLY A 118 -7.31 -2.50 -6.37
CA GLY A 118 -8.37 -1.66 -5.86
C GLY A 118 -9.77 -2.26 -6.04
N VAL A 119 -9.91 -3.59 -6.08
CA VAL A 119 -11.20 -4.27 -6.26
C VAL A 119 -11.47 -5.31 -5.15
N PHE A 120 -12.75 -5.51 -4.83
CA PHE A 120 -13.20 -6.55 -3.92
C PHE A 120 -13.40 -7.85 -4.69
N GLU A 121 -12.56 -8.86 -4.42
CA GLU A 121 -12.71 -10.19 -5.00
C GLU A 121 -13.95 -10.90 -4.43
N GLU A 122 -14.82 -11.43 -5.29
CA GLU A 122 -16.07 -12.08 -4.85
C GLU A 122 -15.83 -13.43 -4.16
N ASN A 123 -14.71 -14.09 -4.43
CA ASN A 123 -14.42 -15.48 -4.02
C ASN A 123 -13.43 -15.59 -2.84
N ILE A 124 -13.21 -14.51 -2.08
CA ILE A 124 -12.16 -14.50 -1.04
C ILE A 124 -12.38 -15.56 0.04
N THR A 125 -13.64 -15.87 0.38
CA THR A 125 -13.96 -16.85 1.42
C THR A 125 -13.68 -18.27 0.93
N GLU A 126 -14.03 -18.56 -0.31
CA GLU A 126 -13.79 -19.83 -0.99
C GLU A 126 -12.29 -20.08 -1.17
N ILE A 127 -11.53 -19.05 -1.53
CA ILE A 127 -10.07 -19.08 -1.61
C ILE A 127 -9.47 -19.46 -0.24
N CYS A 128 -9.94 -18.82 0.84
CA CYS A 128 -9.48 -19.15 2.19
C CYS A 128 -9.80 -20.61 2.56
N ALA A 129 -11.03 -21.06 2.29
CA ALA A 129 -11.46 -22.43 2.57
C ALA A 129 -10.62 -23.46 1.82
N ALA A 130 -10.32 -23.25 0.54
CA ALA A 130 -9.50 -24.16 -0.26
C ALA A 130 -8.07 -24.32 0.30
N VAL A 131 -7.48 -23.24 0.81
CA VAL A 131 -6.16 -23.28 1.46
C VAL A 131 -6.22 -24.05 2.79
N HIS A 132 -7.26 -23.81 3.59
CA HIS A 132 -7.48 -24.53 4.85
C HIS A 132 -7.71 -26.03 4.63
N GLU A 133 -8.48 -26.42 3.62
CA GLU A 133 -8.72 -27.83 3.24
C GLU A 133 -7.43 -28.56 2.82
N ALA A 134 -6.41 -27.82 2.39
CA ALA A 134 -5.08 -28.35 2.09
C ALA A 134 -4.10 -28.29 3.27
N GLY A 135 -4.55 -27.85 4.45
CA GLY A 135 -3.74 -27.72 5.66
C GLY A 135 -2.86 -26.48 5.68
N GLY A 136 -3.05 -25.54 4.75
CA GLY A 136 -2.39 -24.23 4.76
C GLY A 136 -3.03 -23.26 5.75
N GLN A 137 -2.40 -22.11 5.93
CA GLN A 137 -2.94 -20.95 6.64
C GLN A 137 -3.16 -19.79 5.66
N VAL A 138 -3.97 -18.80 6.03
CA VAL A 138 -4.24 -17.63 5.20
C VAL A 138 -3.70 -16.37 5.87
N TYR A 139 -2.75 -15.74 5.20
CA TYR A 139 -2.25 -14.42 5.51
C TYR A 139 -2.96 -13.39 4.63
N VAL A 140 -3.71 -12.47 5.24
CA VAL A 140 -4.26 -11.31 4.53
C VAL A 140 -3.41 -10.09 4.82
N ASP A 141 -2.79 -9.54 3.80
CA ASP A 141 -2.12 -8.24 3.87
C ASP A 141 -3.16 -7.15 4.14
N GLY A 142 -3.03 -6.49 5.31
CA GLY A 142 -3.94 -5.48 5.79
C GLY A 142 -3.53 -4.05 5.43
N ALA A 143 -2.63 -3.85 4.46
CA ALA A 143 -2.31 -2.51 3.97
C ALA A 143 -3.55 -1.76 3.43
N ASN A 144 -4.51 -2.50 2.86
CA ASN A 144 -5.74 -1.97 2.26
C ASN A 144 -6.94 -1.97 3.24
N LEU A 145 -6.68 -2.05 4.54
CA LEU A 145 -7.74 -2.13 5.56
C LEU A 145 -8.64 -0.88 5.57
N ASN A 146 -8.21 0.26 5.01
CA ASN A 146 -9.04 1.47 4.98
C ASN A 146 -10.35 1.26 4.19
N ALA A 147 -10.39 0.29 3.27
CA ALA A 147 -11.59 -0.13 2.56
C ALA A 147 -12.51 -1.09 3.34
N LEU A 148 -12.10 -1.55 4.54
CA LEU A 148 -12.77 -2.62 5.28
C LEU A 148 -13.27 -2.21 6.67
N VAL A 149 -12.62 -1.26 7.34
CA VAL A 149 -12.92 -0.94 8.76
C VAL A 149 -14.41 -0.63 8.95
N GLY A 150 -15.06 -1.40 9.84
CA GLY A 150 -16.49 -1.26 10.15
C GLY A 150 -17.44 -1.85 9.09
N LEU A 151 -16.94 -2.42 8.00
CA LEU A 151 -17.72 -3.06 6.94
C LEU A 151 -17.47 -4.57 6.84
N ALA A 152 -16.21 -4.99 6.87
CA ALA A 152 -15.80 -6.39 6.80
C ALA A 152 -14.58 -6.63 7.71
N ARG A 153 -14.40 -7.88 8.14
CA ARG A 153 -13.38 -8.26 9.13
C ARG A 153 -12.57 -9.45 8.62
N PRO A 154 -11.26 -9.31 8.34
CA PRO A 154 -10.41 -10.41 7.86
C PRO A 154 -10.55 -11.72 8.65
N GLY A 155 -10.49 -11.64 9.98
CA GLY A 155 -10.63 -12.80 10.85
C GLY A 155 -12.00 -13.49 10.81
N LYS A 156 -13.00 -12.93 10.11
CA LYS A 156 -14.34 -13.51 9.95
C LYS A 156 -14.61 -14.10 8.56
N PHE A 157 -13.82 -13.76 7.55
CA PHE A 157 -13.98 -14.31 6.19
C PHE A 157 -12.91 -15.34 5.81
N GLY A 158 -12.09 -15.79 6.77
CA GLY A 158 -11.17 -16.92 6.59
C GLY A 158 -9.68 -16.59 6.76
N ALA A 159 -9.32 -15.34 7.07
CA ALA A 159 -7.94 -15.00 7.35
C ALA A 159 -7.49 -15.49 8.74
N ASP A 160 -6.29 -16.07 8.82
CA ASP A 160 -5.69 -16.54 10.08
C ASP A 160 -4.78 -15.48 10.71
N VAL A 161 -4.14 -14.67 9.87
CA VAL A 161 -3.18 -13.65 10.29
C VAL A 161 -3.18 -12.47 9.31
N SER A 162 -3.01 -11.26 9.84
CA SER A 162 -2.75 -10.05 9.06
C SER A 162 -1.73 -9.19 9.76
N HIS A 163 -0.93 -8.44 8.98
CA HIS A 163 -0.39 -7.20 9.50
C HIS A 163 -1.33 -6.04 9.22
N LEU A 164 -1.19 -4.95 9.99
CA LEU A 164 -1.88 -3.69 9.75
C LEU A 164 -0.87 -2.56 9.55
N ASN A 165 -1.09 -1.63 8.62
CA ASN A 165 -0.25 -0.43 8.52
C ASN A 165 -0.86 0.70 9.34
N LEU A 166 -0.40 0.88 10.59
CA LEU A 166 -0.89 2.00 11.41
C LEU A 166 -0.56 3.38 10.83
N HIS A 167 0.46 3.45 9.97
CA HIS A 167 0.91 4.62 9.23
C HIS A 167 0.19 4.82 7.89
N LYS A 168 -0.79 3.97 7.59
CA LYS A 168 -1.76 4.18 6.51
C LYS A 168 -3.15 4.37 7.13
N THR A 169 -3.81 3.27 7.49
CA THR A 169 -5.21 3.25 7.95
C THR A 169 -5.45 3.95 9.30
N PHE A 170 -4.43 4.05 10.16
CA PHE A 170 -4.60 4.54 11.54
C PHE A 170 -3.73 5.76 11.87
N CYS A 171 -3.52 6.61 10.87
CA CYS A 171 -3.08 8.00 10.98
C CYS A 171 -1.68 8.26 11.55
N ILE A 172 -0.83 7.26 11.77
CA ILE A 172 0.60 7.55 12.02
C ILE A 172 1.15 8.27 10.77
N PRO A 173 1.84 9.42 10.93
CA PRO A 173 2.30 10.20 9.78
C PRO A 173 3.36 9.44 8.97
N HIS A 174 3.29 9.58 7.65
CA HIS A 174 4.23 8.93 6.71
C HIS A 174 5.68 9.39 6.85
N GLY A 175 5.93 10.61 7.34
CA GLY A 175 7.25 11.12 7.72
C GLY A 175 8.32 11.15 6.61
N GLY A 176 7.93 11.14 5.33
CA GLY A 176 8.87 11.09 4.21
C GLY A 176 9.51 9.72 3.98
N GLY A 177 8.93 8.64 4.52
CA GLY A 177 9.43 7.27 4.38
C GLY A 177 9.51 6.47 5.69
N GLY A 178 8.86 6.95 6.75
CA GLY A 178 8.86 6.38 8.09
C GLY A 178 8.77 7.48 9.15
N PRO A 179 8.36 7.16 10.39
CA PRO A 179 8.26 5.82 10.96
C PRO A 179 6.95 5.09 10.63
N GLY A 180 6.98 3.76 10.75
CA GLY A 180 5.79 2.91 10.69
C GLY A 180 5.63 2.07 11.95
N ILE A 181 4.46 1.47 12.10
CA ILE A 181 4.19 0.32 12.98
C ILE A 181 3.35 -0.66 12.18
N GLY A 182 3.70 -1.93 12.24
CA GLY A 182 3.04 -3.03 11.53
C GLY A 182 2.52 -4.12 12.47
N PRO A 183 1.50 -3.85 13.32
CA PRO A 183 1.01 -4.85 14.25
C PRO A 183 0.59 -6.11 13.52
N VAL A 184 0.86 -7.27 14.10
CA VAL A 184 0.41 -8.55 13.58
C VAL A 184 -0.76 -9.05 14.42
N ALA A 185 -1.91 -9.26 13.77
CA ALA A 185 -3.15 -9.72 14.35
C ALA A 185 -3.41 -11.16 13.90
N VAL A 186 -3.84 -12.03 14.82
CA VAL A 186 -3.95 -13.47 14.58
C VAL A 186 -5.20 -14.08 15.19
N ARG A 187 -5.66 -15.18 14.60
CA ARG A 187 -6.66 -16.08 15.21
C ARG A 187 -6.06 -16.86 16.37
N ALA A 188 -6.93 -17.38 17.24
CA ALA A 188 -6.55 -17.95 18.53
C ALA A 188 -5.49 -19.06 18.46
N HIS A 189 -5.49 -19.91 17.42
CA HIS A 189 -4.53 -21.01 17.27
C HIS A 189 -3.11 -20.53 16.94
N LEU A 190 -2.96 -19.33 16.36
CA LEU A 190 -1.66 -18.72 16.07
C LEU A 190 -1.14 -17.83 17.22
N ALA A 191 -1.99 -17.47 18.19
CA ALA A 191 -1.63 -16.62 19.31
C ALA A 191 -0.41 -17.11 20.14
N PRO A 192 -0.23 -18.42 20.41
CA PRO A 192 0.96 -18.92 21.12
C PRO A 192 2.29 -18.66 20.40
N TYR A 193 2.24 -18.34 19.10
CA TYR A 193 3.40 -18.14 18.24
C TYR A 193 3.64 -16.68 17.88
N LEU A 194 2.93 -15.73 18.49
CA LEU A 194 3.22 -14.30 18.33
C LEU A 194 4.63 -13.94 18.84
N PRO A 195 5.22 -12.82 18.37
CA PRO A 195 6.52 -12.34 18.86
C PRO A 195 6.55 -12.17 20.38
N ASN A 196 7.69 -12.47 20.99
CA ASN A 196 7.96 -12.23 22.41
C ASN A 196 9.25 -11.42 22.59
N HIS A 197 9.62 -11.08 23.83
CA HIS A 197 10.86 -10.33 24.09
C HIS A 197 11.62 -10.85 25.32
N PRO A 198 12.93 -11.15 25.23
CA PRO A 198 13.69 -11.79 26.32
C PRO A 198 13.84 -10.89 27.55
N LEU A 199 13.83 -9.57 27.37
CA LEU A 199 13.96 -8.60 28.46
C LEU A 199 12.61 -8.12 29.02
N GLN A 200 11.48 -8.56 28.45
CA GLN A 200 10.18 -8.11 28.92
C GLN A 200 9.13 -9.24 28.87
N PRO A 201 8.93 -9.99 29.97
CA PRO A 201 8.05 -11.16 30.01
C PRO A 201 6.58 -10.89 29.67
N ILE A 202 6.11 -9.64 29.85
CA ILE A 202 4.74 -9.26 29.50
C ILE A 202 4.56 -8.95 28.01
N ALA A 203 5.66 -8.89 27.23
CA ALA A 203 5.62 -8.69 25.79
C ALA A 203 5.68 -10.05 25.09
N GLY A 204 4.50 -10.64 24.84
CA GLY A 204 4.34 -11.88 24.09
C GLY A 204 3.22 -12.80 24.61
N PRO A 205 3.07 -13.99 24.01
CA PRO A 205 1.96 -14.90 24.28
C PRO A 205 1.84 -15.34 25.74
N ALA A 206 2.97 -15.55 26.43
CA ALA A 206 3.03 -15.97 27.84
C ALA A 206 2.37 -14.95 28.80
N ALA A 207 2.26 -13.69 28.40
CA ALA A 207 1.54 -12.66 29.15
C ALA A 207 0.01 -12.84 29.08
N THR A 208 -0.48 -13.62 28.12
CA THR A 208 -1.90 -13.68 27.74
C THR A 208 -2.55 -15.04 27.86
N SER A 209 -1.78 -16.13 27.98
CA SER A 209 -2.31 -17.50 27.87
C SER A 209 -2.43 -18.27 29.18
N GLY A 210 -1.76 -17.88 30.27
CA GLY A 210 -1.80 -18.63 31.54
C GLY A 210 -1.30 -20.09 31.47
N VAL A 211 -0.83 -20.53 30.30
CA VAL A 211 -0.25 -21.85 30.02
C VAL A 211 1.26 -21.65 29.99
N GLY A 212 1.99 -22.55 30.67
CA GLY A 212 3.46 -22.51 30.77
C GLY A 212 4.15 -22.32 29.43
N ALA A 213 5.28 -21.62 29.46
CA ALA A 213 6.07 -21.10 28.35
C ALA A 213 5.97 -21.92 27.04
N VAL A 214 5.02 -21.54 26.17
CA VAL A 214 5.16 -21.78 24.74
C VAL A 214 6.17 -20.73 24.25
N GLU A 215 7.29 -21.19 23.70
CA GLU A 215 8.30 -20.33 23.11
C GLU A 215 7.69 -19.64 21.88
N GLY A 216 7.25 -18.38 22.03
CA GLY A 216 6.92 -17.53 20.89
C GLY A 216 8.11 -17.43 19.92
N ILE A 217 7.91 -16.86 18.73
CA ILE A 217 8.91 -16.88 17.64
C ILE A 217 10.20 -16.09 17.90
N GLY A 218 10.37 -15.51 19.09
CA GLY A 218 11.47 -14.62 19.42
C GLY A 218 11.13 -13.15 19.14
N PRO A 219 12.10 -12.25 19.43
CA PRO A 219 11.97 -10.83 19.11
C PRO A 219 12.12 -10.57 17.61
N ILE A 220 11.16 -9.85 17.03
CA ILE A 220 11.17 -9.30 15.66
C ILE A 220 11.75 -7.89 15.63
N SER A 221 11.56 -7.14 16.72
CA SER A 221 12.07 -5.79 16.89
C SER A 221 12.91 -5.71 18.16
N ALA A 222 13.87 -4.77 18.17
CA ALA A 222 14.80 -4.61 19.30
C ALA A 222 14.13 -4.16 20.61
N ALA A 223 12.96 -3.51 20.52
CA ALA A 223 12.14 -3.12 21.66
C ALA A 223 10.86 -3.97 21.73
N PRO A 224 10.36 -4.28 22.94
CA PRO A 224 9.25 -5.22 23.14
C PRO A 224 7.93 -4.85 22.46
N TRP A 225 7.69 -3.55 22.22
CA TRP A 225 6.54 -3.01 21.46
C TRP A 225 6.99 -2.03 20.38
N GLY A 226 8.16 -2.29 19.76
CA GLY A 226 8.71 -1.47 18.69
C GLY A 226 8.77 0.02 19.04
N SER A 227 8.22 0.85 18.17
CA SER A 227 8.17 2.32 18.30
C SER A 227 7.03 2.77 19.22
N ALA A 228 7.02 2.34 20.49
CA ALA A 228 5.88 2.57 21.39
C ALA A 228 5.45 4.04 21.55
N GLY A 229 6.39 4.99 21.38
CA GLY A 229 6.14 6.43 21.51
C GLY A 229 5.11 7.02 20.53
N ILE A 230 4.84 6.36 19.40
CA ILE A 230 3.87 6.83 18.38
C ILE A 230 2.55 6.03 18.37
N LEU A 231 2.42 5.00 19.20
CA LEU A 231 1.15 4.27 19.40
C LEU A 231 -0.04 5.16 19.84
N PRO A 232 0.15 6.25 20.63
CA PRO A 232 -0.96 7.12 21.01
C PRO A 232 -1.73 7.73 19.84
N ILE A 233 -1.11 7.86 18.65
CA ILE A 233 -1.74 8.42 17.45
C ILE A 233 -2.91 7.53 17.01
N SER A 234 -2.63 6.25 16.76
CA SER A 234 -3.64 5.29 16.34
C SER A 234 -4.65 4.98 17.46
N TRP A 235 -4.20 4.95 18.71
CA TRP A 235 -5.11 4.82 19.86
C TRP A 235 -6.10 5.98 19.93
N ALA A 236 -5.63 7.22 19.77
CA ALA A 236 -6.48 8.41 19.79
C ALA A 236 -7.46 8.43 18.61
N TYR A 237 -6.99 8.14 17.40
CA TYR A 237 -7.83 8.04 16.21
C TYR A 237 -8.97 7.03 16.42
N ALA A 238 -8.65 5.78 16.78
CA ALA A 238 -9.67 4.75 17.00
C ALA A 238 -10.62 5.11 18.15
N ARG A 239 -10.14 5.79 19.19
CA ARG A 239 -10.95 6.20 20.35
C ARG A 239 -11.90 7.35 20.04
N LEU A 240 -11.45 8.34 19.28
CA LEU A 240 -12.19 9.56 18.94
C LEU A 240 -13.22 9.30 17.83
N MET A 241 -12.86 8.52 16.82
CA MET A 241 -13.76 8.14 15.74
C MET A 241 -14.88 7.22 16.24
N GLY A 242 -14.57 6.29 17.14
CA GLY A 242 -15.50 5.24 17.56
C GLY A 242 -15.96 4.37 16.38
N ALA A 243 -16.91 3.46 16.62
CA ALA A 243 -17.35 2.52 15.58
C ALA A 243 -18.01 3.24 14.38
N ASP A 244 -18.90 4.20 14.64
CA ASP A 244 -19.63 4.90 13.59
C ASP A 244 -18.72 5.80 12.76
N GLY A 245 -17.79 6.51 13.39
CA GLY A 245 -16.81 7.35 12.69
C GLY A 245 -15.87 6.52 11.83
N LEU A 246 -15.33 5.42 12.36
CA LEU A 246 -14.45 4.52 11.60
C LEU A 246 -15.18 3.91 10.40
N ARG A 247 -16.43 3.46 10.57
CA ARG A 247 -17.25 2.97 9.47
C ARG A 247 -17.51 4.05 8.41
N ARG A 248 -17.80 5.27 8.86
CA ARG A 248 -18.03 6.40 7.95
C ARG A 248 -16.77 6.76 7.18
N ALA A 249 -15.60 6.75 7.82
CA ALA A 249 -14.31 6.98 7.15
C ALA A 249 -14.13 6.01 5.98
N THR A 250 -14.27 4.71 6.23
CA THR A 250 -14.19 3.68 5.17
C THR A 250 -15.22 3.90 4.06
N GLN A 251 -16.46 4.23 4.39
CA GLN A 251 -17.49 4.52 3.37
C GLN A 251 -17.13 5.72 2.49
N VAL A 252 -16.55 6.77 3.08
CA VAL A 252 -16.14 7.98 2.35
C VAL A 252 -14.89 7.69 1.52
N ALA A 253 -13.91 6.92 2.01
CA ALA A 253 -12.74 6.53 1.23
C ALA A 253 -13.16 5.78 -0.06
N VAL A 254 -14.08 4.81 0.06
CA VAL A 254 -14.64 4.09 -1.09
C VAL A 254 -15.44 5.02 -2.01
N LEU A 255 -16.24 5.93 -1.44
CA LEU A 255 -17.00 6.91 -2.22
C LEU A 255 -16.09 7.84 -3.03
N SER A 256 -15.05 8.40 -2.40
CA SER A 256 -14.09 9.32 -3.03
C SER A 256 -13.35 8.64 -4.18
N ALA A 257 -12.90 7.39 -4.00
CA ALA A 257 -12.23 6.64 -5.06
C ALA A 257 -13.16 6.37 -6.25
N ASN A 258 -14.42 5.98 -5.98
CA ASN A 258 -15.40 5.80 -7.04
C ASN A 258 -15.78 7.12 -7.73
N TYR A 259 -15.82 8.23 -7.01
CA TYR A 259 -16.01 9.57 -7.59
C TYR A 259 -14.91 9.90 -8.59
N VAL A 260 -13.65 9.77 -8.18
CA VAL A 260 -12.47 10.00 -9.03
C VAL A 260 -12.49 9.07 -10.24
N ALA A 261 -12.70 7.77 -10.02
CA ALA A 261 -12.78 6.77 -11.10
C ALA A 261 -13.85 7.14 -12.13
N LYS A 262 -15.06 7.52 -11.69
CA LYS A 262 -16.16 7.90 -12.60
C LYS A 262 -15.89 9.21 -13.34
N ARG A 263 -15.27 10.21 -12.70
CA ARG A 263 -14.92 11.47 -13.37
C ARG A 263 -13.81 11.28 -14.42
N LEU A 264 -12.85 10.39 -14.17
CA LEU A 264 -11.72 10.16 -15.07
C LEU A 264 -12.01 9.13 -16.17
N ALA A 265 -12.97 8.21 -15.99
CA ALA A 265 -13.26 7.13 -16.93
C ALA A 265 -13.43 7.54 -18.41
N PRO A 266 -14.04 8.70 -18.76
CA PRO A 266 -14.13 9.14 -20.16
C PRO A 266 -12.79 9.51 -20.80
N TYR A 267 -11.77 9.78 -19.99
CA TYR A 267 -10.48 10.33 -20.40
C TYR A 267 -9.37 9.27 -20.30
N PHE A 268 -9.42 8.47 -19.23
CA PHE A 268 -8.50 7.38 -18.95
C PHE A 268 -9.31 6.13 -18.58
N PRO A 269 -9.13 4.99 -19.27
CA PRO A 269 -9.79 3.75 -18.89
C PRO A 269 -9.45 3.37 -17.44
N VAL A 270 -10.46 3.03 -16.65
CA VAL A 270 -10.27 2.39 -15.34
C VAL A 270 -9.97 0.93 -15.57
N LEU A 271 -8.78 0.48 -15.18
CA LEU A 271 -8.22 -0.80 -15.63
C LEU A 271 -8.95 -2.01 -15.04
N TYR A 272 -9.32 -1.94 -13.75
CA TYR A 272 -10.01 -3.00 -13.05
C TYR A 272 -11.20 -2.44 -12.27
N THR A 273 -12.31 -3.18 -12.29
CA THR A 273 -13.51 -2.84 -11.54
C THR A 273 -14.20 -4.11 -11.06
N GLY A 274 -14.75 -4.09 -9.84
CA GLY A 274 -15.61 -5.14 -9.35
C GLY A 274 -17.05 -5.01 -9.86
N PRO A 275 -17.99 -5.78 -9.26
CA PRO A 275 -19.40 -5.77 -9.63
C PRO A 275 -20.00 -4.35 -9.70
N GLY A 276 -20.78 -4.09 -10.75
CA GLY A 276 -21.38 -2.77 -10.99
C GLY A 276 -20.40 -1.72 -11.51
N GLY A 277 -19.17 -2.10 -11.89
CA GLY A 277 -18.16 -1.17 -12.37
C GLY A 277 -17.67 -0.22 -11.27
N LEU A 278 -17.59 -0.74 -10.05
CA LEU A 278 -17.15 -0.02 -8.84
C LEU A 278 -15.76 -0.46 -8.42
N VAL A 279 -15.03 0.44 -7.78
CA VAL A 279 -13.73 0.17 -7.14
C VAL A 279 -13.88 0.17 -5.62
N ALA A 280 -12.83 -0.23 -4.91
CA ALA A 280 -12.72 -0.13 -3.46
C ALA A 280 -12.28 1.29 -3.05
N HIS A 281 -11.22 1.43 -2.25
CA HIS A 281 -10.67 2.73 -1.81
C HIS A 281 -9.67 3.36 -2.80
N GLU A 282 -9.34 2.68 -3.89
CA GLU A 282 -8.37 3.15 -4.87
C GLU A 282 -8.76 2.67 -6.28
N CYS A 283 -8.28 3.33 -7.33
CA CYS A 283 -8.50 2.93 -8.71
C CYS A 283 -7.22 3.03 -9.55
N ILE A 284 -7.11 2.20 -10.58
CA ILE A 284 -6.01 2.26 -11.55
C ILE A 284 -6.51 2.87 -12.86
N VAL A 285 -5.88 3.94 -13.31
CA VAL A 285 -6.11 4.52 -14.64
C VAL A 285 -5.03 4.05 -15.63
N ASP A 286 -5.45 3.59 -16.80
CA ASP A 286 -4.57 3.00 -17.81
C ASP A 286 -4.08 4.04 -18.83
N LEU A 287 -2.78 4.31 -18.82
CA LEU A 287 -2.12 5.22 -19.77
C LEU A 287 -1.37 4.48 -20.88
N ARG A 288 -1.31 3.14 -20.86
CA ARG A 288 -0.42 2.36 -21.73
C ARG A 288 -0.74 2.54 -23.21
N GLN A 289 -2.02 2.60 -23.58
CA GLN A 289 -2.41 2.84 -24.98
C GLN A 289 -2.15 4.28 -25.41
N LEU A 290 -2.33 5.26 -24.52
CA LEU A 290 -1.95 6.66 -24.78
C LEU A 290 -0.44 6.77 -25.01
N ALA A 291 0.37 6.10 -24.20
CA ALA A 291 1.81 6.08 -24.36
C ALA A 291 2.24 5.46 -25.70
N LYS A 292 1.65 4.34 -26.10
CA LYS A 292 1.94 3.70 -27.40
C LYS A 292 1.59 4.58 -28.60
N THR A 293 0.49 5.30 -28.53
CA THR A 293 -0.05 6.08 -29.67
C THR A 293 0.55 7.48 -29.76
N THR A 294 0.79 8.14 -28.63
CA THR A 294 1.26 9.53 -28.57
C THR A 294 2.76 9.65 -28.29
N GLY A 295 3.34 8.69 -27.58
CA GLY A 295 4.69 8.77 -27.01
C GLY A 295 4.76 9.40 -25.61
N VAL A 296 3.64 9.91 -25.08
CA VAL A 296 3.59 10.48 -23.72
C VAL A 296 3.54 9.38 -22.67
N THR A 297 4.53 9.35 -21.79
CA THR A 297 4.68 8.29 -20.79
C THR A 297 3.98 8.62 -19.47
N VAL A 298 3.87 7.62 -18.60
CA VAL A 298 3.38 7.81 -17.22
C VAL A 298 4.28 8.79 -16.43
N ASP A 299 5.59 8.77 -16.68
CA ASP A 299 6.53 9.71 -16.06
C ASP A 299 6.25 11.16 -16.48
N ASP A 300 5.89 11.38 -17.76
CA ASP A 300 5.56 12.71 -18.25
C ASP A 300 4.31 13.27 -17.54
N VAL A 301 3.26 12.45 -17.39
CA VAL A 301 2.04 12.82 -16.65
C VAL A 301 2.36 13.09 -15.18
N ALA A 302 3.15 12.23 -14.55
CA ALA A 302 3.52 12.38 -13.15
C ALA A 302 4.35 13.64 -12.88
N LYS A 303 5.28 13.98 -13.78
CA LYS A 303 6.03 15.24 -13.65
C LYS A 303 5.17 16.44 -13.96
N ARG A 304 4.23 16.32 -14.92
CA ARG A 304 3.32 17.41 -15.27
C ARG A 304 2.35 17.75 -14.14
N LEU A 305 1.88 16.75 -13.38
CA LEU A 305 1.05 16.97 -12.19
C LEU A 305 1.69 17.92 -11.17
N ILE A 306 3.02 17.95 -11.06
CA ILE A 306 3.74 18.89 -10.18
C ILE A 306 3.49 20.34 -10.59
N ASP A 307 3.41 20.62 -11.90
CA ASP A 307 3.10 21.96 -12.40
C ASP A 307 1.66 22.37 -12.05
N TYR A 308 0.75 21.39 -11.94
CA TYR A 308 -0.62 21.55 -11.45
C TYR A 308 -0.73 21.57 -9.90
N GLY A 309 0.39 21.45 -9.18
CA GLY A 309 0.42 21.51 -7.71
C GLY A 309 0.19 20.16 -7.01
N PHE A 310 0.26 19.04 -7.74
CA PHE A 310 0.02 17.71 -7.19
C PHE A 310 1.30 16.87 -7.11
N HIS A 311 1.43 16.13 -6.02
CA HIS A 311 2.28 14.94 -6.02
C HIS A 311 1.63 13.87 -6.90
N ALA A 312 2.42 13.14 -7.68
CA ALA A 312 1.88 12.08 -8.52
C ALA A 312 1.29 10.94 -7.67
N PRO A 313 0.23 10.27 -8.15
CA PRO A 313 -0.23 9.01 -7.57
C PRO A 313 0.84 7.91 -7.66
N THR A 314 0.55 6.74 -7.10
CA THR A 314 1.45 5.58 -7.21
C THR A 314 1.65 5.23 -8.68
N MET A 315 2.91 5.16 -9.11
CA MET A 315 3.27 4.98 -10.52
C MET A 315 3.73 3.55 -10.82
N SER A 316 3.27 3.00 -11.93
CA SER A 316 3.77 1.73 -12.51
C SER A 316 3.71 0.51 -11.58
N PHE A 317 2.88 0.56 -10.54
CA PHE A 317 2.59 -0.54 -9.64
C PHE A 317 1.10 -0.52 -9.28
N PRO A 318 0.41 -1.68 -9.23
CA PRO A 318 0.91 -3.03 -9.56
C PRO A 318 1.11 -3.28 -11.07
N VAL A 319 0.61 -2.38 -11.94
CA VAL A 319 0.73 -2.52 -13.40
C VAL A 319 1.66 -1.45 -13.97
N ALA A 320 2.72 -1.89 -14.66
CA ALA A 320 3.68 -1.00 -15.31
C ALA A 320 2.99 -0.05 -16.32
N GLY A 321 3.34 1.24 -16.29
CA GLY A 321 2.79 2.24 -17.20
C GLY A 321 1.39 2.75 -16.84
N THR A 322 0.94 2.55 -15.60
CA THR A 322 -0.36 3.02 -15.09
C THR A 322 -0.19 3.93 -13.86
N LEU A 323 -1.25 4.62 -13.46
CA LEU A 323 -1.32 5.35 -12.19
C LEU A 323 -2.40 4.75 -11.29
N MET A 324 -2.06 4.48 -10.03
CA MET A 324 -2.99 4.04 -9.00
C MET A 324 -3.27 5.17 -8.03
N ILE A 325 -4.55 5.51 -7.88
CA ILE A 325 -5.04 6.71 -7.20
C ILE A 325 -5.87 6.31 -5.98
N GLU A 326 -5.43 6.71 -4.79
CA GLU A 326 -6.14 6.55 -3.51
C GLU A 326 -6.38 7.94 -2.89
N PRO A 327 -7.60 8.50 -2.95
CA PRO A 327 -7.87 9.84 -2.43
C PRO A 327 -8.05 9.90 -0.91
N THR A 328 -8.34 8.76 -0.27
CA THR A 328 -8.76 8.67 1.15
C THR A 328 -10.08 9.40 1.44
N GLU A 329 -10.53 9.30 2.69
CA GLU A 329 -11.71 9.98 3.21
C GLU A 329 -11.47 11.42 3.69
N SER A 330 -10.21 11.83 3.77
CA SER A 330 -9.82 13.10 4.41
C SER A 330 -9.79 14.27 3.43
N GLU A 331 -9.73 14.00 2.13
CA GLU A 331 -9.78 15.04 1.09
C GLU A 331 -11.22 15.43 0.78
N ASP A 332 -11.48 16.74 0.70
CA ASP A 332 -12.81 17.25 0.38
C ASP A 332 -13.09 17.20 -1.13
N LEU A 333 -14.36 17.43 -1.50
CA LEU A 333 -14.78 17.37 -2.91
C LEU A 333 -14.03 18.39 -3.79
N VAL A 334 -13.65 19.55 -3.25
CA VAL A 334 -12.96 20.60 -4.00
C VAL A 334 -11.56 20.12 -4.41
N GLU A 335 -10.86 19.44 -3.50
CA GLU A 335 -9.55 18.85 -3.78
C GLU A 335 -9.65 17.71 -4.79
N LEU A 336 -10.66 16.83 -4.66
CA LEU A 336 -10.90 15.75 -5.62
C LEU A 336 -11.20 16.29 -7.02
N ASP A 337 -12.00 17.34 -7.12
CA ASP A 337 -12.28 18.02 -8.39
C ASP A 337 -11.02 18.66 -8.97
N ARG A 338 -10.21 19.34 -8.16
CA ARG A 338 -8.95 19.94 -8.62
C ARG A 338 -8.01 18.90 -9.21
N PHE A 339 -7.89 17.73 -8.57
CA PHE A 339 -7.08 16.63 -9.10
C PHE A 339 -7.66 16.06 -10.40
N CYS A 340 -8.97 15.83 -10.45
CA CYS A 340 -9.63 15.30 -11.65
C CYS A 340 -9.50 16.27 -12.84
N ASP A 341 -9.72 17.56 -12.61
CA ASP A 341 -9.63 18.60 -13.63
C ASP A 341 -8.18 18.76 -14.12
N ALA A 342 -7.17 18.63 -13.24
CA ALA A 342 -5.76 18.59 -13.64
C ALA A 342 -5.45 17.38 -14.55
N MET A 343 -5.92 16.19 -14.19
CA MET A 343 -5.77 14.99 -15.02
C MET A 343 -6.49 15.12 -16.37
N ILE A 344 -7.69 15.73 -16.40
CA ILE A 344 -8.45 16.00 -17.63
C ILE A 344 -7.73 17.03 -18.50
N ALA A 345 -7.16 18.08 -17.91
CA ALA A 345 -6.35 19.05 -18.64
C ALA A 345 -5.10 18.40 -19.24
N ILE A 346 -4.41 17.55 -18.47
CA ILE A 346 -3.29 16.74 -18.95
C ILE A 346 -3.72 15.79 -20.09
N ARG A 347 -4.93 15.22 -20.03
CA ARG A 347 -5.46 14.42 -21.14
C ARG A 347 -5.55 15.24 -22.43
N ALA A 348 -6.00 16.48 -22.35
CA ALA A 348 -6.06 17.37 -23.51
C ALA A 348 -4.65 17.74 -24.01
N GLU A 349 -3.69 17.95 -23.11
CA GLU A 349 -2.27 18.12 -23.48
C GLU A 349 -1.73 16.89 -24.24
N ILE A 350 -2.08 15.67 -23.82
CA ILE A 350 -1.73 14.42 -24.51
C ILE A 350 -2.34 14.38 -25.92
N ASP A 351 -3.58 14.84 -26.11
CA ASP A 351 -4.22 14.90 -27.45
C ASP A 351 -3.49 15.87 -28.38
N ARG A 352 -2.97 17.00 -27.88
CA ARG A 352 -2.20 17.96 -28.68
C ARG A 352 -0.89 17.34 -29.16
N VAL A 353 -0.23 16.52 -28.34
CA VAL A 353 0.94 15.73 -28.77
C VAL A 353 0.54 14.64 -29.78
N GLY A 354 -0.54 13.90 -29.49
CA GLY A 354 -1.01 12.80 -30.34
C GLY A 354 -1.49 13.23 -31.73
N SER A 355 -2.10 14.42 -31.84
CA SER A 355 -2.53 15.01 -33.10
C SER A 355 -1.39 15.67 -33.90
N GLY A 356 -0.22 15.85 -33.28
CA GLY A 356 0.93 16.54 -33.88
C GLY A 356 0.86 18.07 -33.81
N GLU A 357 -0.10 18.65 -33.10
CA GLU A 357 -0.12 20.08 -32.79
C GLU A 357 1.12 20.47 -31.97
N TRP A 358 1.50 19.63 -31.02
CA TRP A 358 2.74 19.75 -30.26
C TRP A 358 3.78 18.74 -30.69
N SER A 359 5.04 19.20 -30.73
CA SER A 359 6.19 18.31 -30.91
C SER A 359 6.22 17.26 -29.81
N LYS A 360 6.63 16.03 -30.15
CA LYS A 360 6.84 14.97 -29.16
C LYS A 360 8.00 15.27 -28.21
N ASP A 361 8.99 16.01 -28.70
CA ASP A 361 10.25 16.24 -28.00
C ASP A 361 10.27 17.55 -27.19
N ASP A 362 9.40 18.51 -27.53
CA ASP A 362 9.37 19.84 -26.89
C ASP A 362 7.93 20.31 -26.67
N ASN A 363 7.39 20.01 -25.50
CA ASN A 363 6.03 20.33 -25.05
C ASN A 363 5.98 20.36 -23.51
N PRO A 364 4.90 20.88 -22.89
CA PRO A 364 4.81 20.98 -21.43
C PRO A 364 4.94 19.63 -20.70
N LEU A 365 4.39 18.54 -21.24
CA LEU A 365 4.47 17.20 -20.62
C LEU A 365 5.92 16.69 -20.58
N ARG A 366 6.62 16.80 -21.71
CA ARG A 366 8.00 16.31 -21.86
C ARG A 366 8.98 17.10 -21.01
N ASN A 367 8.75 18.41 -20.92
CA ASN A 367 9.60 19.33 -20.19
C ASN A 367 9.18 19.53 -18.74
N ALA A 368 8.12 18.91 -18.24
CA ALA A 368 7.78 19.00 -16.83
C ALA A 368 8.83 18.29 -15.93
N PRO A 369 9.07 18.79 -14.70
CA PRO A 369 8.40 19.92 -14.05
C PRO A 369 9.12 21.26 -14.27
N HIS A 370 8.39 22.37 -14.27
CA HIS A 370 8.89 23.72 -14.61
C HIS A 370 9.28 24.53 -13.36
N THR A 371 10.57 24.82 -13.21
CA THR A 371 11.12 25.52 -12.04
C THR A 371 11.02 27.04 -12.20
N ALA A 372 11.03 27.78 -11.08
CA ALA A 372 11.02 29.24 -11.11
C ALA A 372 12.20 29.84 -11.88
N ALA A 373 13.37 29.18 -11.84
CA ALA A 373 14.58 29.63 -12.53
C ALA A 373 14.40 29.72 -14.06
N MET A 374 13.51 28.90 -14.64
CA MET A 374 13.25 28.95 -16.08
C MET A 374 12.61 30.26 -16.54
N LEU A 375 11.94 30.99 -15.64
CA LEU A 375 11.32 32.28 -15.95
C LEU A 375 12.33 33.43 -16.01
N GLY A 376 13.53 33.24 -15.46
CA GLY A 376 14.57 34.27 -15.44
C GLY A 376 15.38 34.38 -16.73
N GLY A 377 15.25 33.43 -17.66
CA GLY A 377 16.00 33.35 -18.91
C GLY A 377 15.16 33.58 -20.17
N GLU A 378 15.78 33.40 -21.34
CA GLU A 378 15.07 33.38 -22.62
C GLU A 378 14.19 32.12 -22.71
N TRP A 379 12.92 32.31 -23.11
CA TRP A 379 11.96 31.22 -23.19
C TRP A 379 11.98 30.58 -24.59
N ALA A 380 12.80 29.55 -24.76
CA ALA A 380 13.01 28.86 -26.04
C ALA A 380 12.10 27.63 -26.22
N HIS A 381 10.82 27.74 -25.86
CA HIS A 381 9.83 26.67 -26.02
C HIS A 381 8.65 27.12 -26.90
N PRO A 382 7.97 26.21 -27.63
CA PRO A 382 6.84 26.54 -28.51
C PRO A 382 5.53 26.78 -27.77
N TYR A 383 5.52 26.66 -26.44
CA TYR A 383 4.41 26.96 -25.54
C TYR A 383 4.75 28.14 -24.64
N SER A 384 3.76 28.78 -24.02
CA SER A 384 4.03 29.98 -23.20
C SER A 384 4.53 29.63 -21.78
N PRO A 385 5.28 30.54 -21.12
CA PRO A 385 5.62 30.37 -19.69
C PRO A 385 4.37 30.21 -18.82
N GLN A 386 3.29 30.93 -19.14
CA GLN A 386 2.02 30.83 -18.42
C GLN A 386 1.44 29.41 -18.49
N GLU A 387 1.41 28.80 -19.69
CA GLU A 387 0.92 27.43 -19.89
C GLU A 387 1.82 26.40 -19.16
N ALA A 388 3.10 26.72 -19.00
CA ALA A 388 4.06 25.88 -18.29
C ALA A 388 3.86 25.91 -16.76
N VAL A 389 3.85 27.11 -16.16
CA VAL A 389 3.93 27.28 -14.69
C VAL A 389 2.60 27.58 -14.01
N PHE A 390 1.59 28.05 -14.74
CA PHE A 390 0.25 28.34 -14.23
C PHE A 390 -0.81 27.73 -15.15
N PRO A 391 -0.80 26.38 -15.32
CA PRO A 391 -1.85 25.72 -16.08
C PRO A 391 -3.22 25.88 -15.41
N ALA A 392 -4.28 25.48 -16.12
CA ALA A 392 -5.65 25.63 -15.64
C ALA A 392 -5.83 25.09 -14.22
N GLY A 393 -6.48 25.88 -13.36
CA GLY A 393 -6.71 25.54 -11.94
C GLY A 393 -5.61 25.98 -10.98
N VAL A 394 -4.42 26.39 -11.47
CA VAL A 394 -3.33 26.87 -10.62
C VAL A 394 -3.42 28.38 -10.43
N VAL A 395 -3.57 28.82 -9.18
CA VAL A 395 -3.56 30.24 -8.80
C VAL A 395 -2.19 30.67 -8.29
N ALA A 396 -1.80 31.91 -8.59
CA ALA A 396 -0.47 32.41 -8.26
C ALA A 396 -0.19 32.48 -6.75
N SER A 397 -1.21 32.69 -5.91
CA SER A 397 -1.07 32.76 -4.46
C SER A 397 -0.65 31.42 -3.83
N ASP A 398 -1.01 30.30 -4.46
CA ASP A 398 -0.91 28.97 -3.88
C ASP A 398 0.07 28.08 -4.68
N LYS A 399 0.88 28.71 -5.55
CA LYS A 399 1.80 27.99 -6.44
C LYS A 399 2.92 27.31 -5.64
N TYR A 400 2.94 25.98 -5.70
CA TYR A 400 4.12 25.20 -5.36
C TYR A 400 5.13 25.23 -6.52
N TRP A 401 6.39 25.56 -6.21
CA TRP A 401 7.48 25.55 -7.18
C TRP A 401 8.32 24.28 -7.06
N PRO A 402 8.47 23.48 -8.13
CA PRO A 402 9.45 22.40 -8.14
C PRO A 402 10.85 23.00 -8.00
N ALA A 403 11.62 22.49 -7.05
CA ALA A 403 12.96 23.00 -6.76
C ALA A 403 13.99 22.67 -7.86
N VAL A 404 13.78 21.56 -8.58
CA VAL A 404 14.69 21.08 -9.63
C VAL A 404 13.91 20.63 -10.86
N ARG A 405 14.62 20.59 -11.99
CA ARG A 405 14.13 20.00 -13.24
C ARG A 405 14.03 18.47 -13.11
N ARG A 406 13.52 17.82 -14.16
CA ARG A 406 13.40 16.36 -14.23
C ARG A 406 14.74 15.70 -13.94
N ILE A 407 14.74 14.76 -12.99
CA ILE A 407 15.92 14.03 -12.53
C ILE A 407 16.36 13.03 -13.60
N ASP A 408 17.67 12.94 -13.86
CA ASP A 408 18.29 11.87 -14.64
C ASP A 408 18.68 10.69 -13.72
N GLY A 409 17.77 9.73 -13.56
CA GLY A 409 18.01 8.56 -12.72
C GLY A 409 19.16 7.69 -13.22
N ALA A 410 19.29 7.52 -14.54
CA ALA A 410 20.29 6.64 -15.12
C ALA A 410 21.71 7.21 -14.98
N TYR A 411 21.88 8.53 -14.99
CA TYR A 411 23.14 9.16 -14.65
C TYR A 411 23.54 8.89 -13.20
N GLY A 412 22.62 9.07 -12.25
CA GLY A 412 22.88 8.85 -10.82
C GLY A 412 23.33 7.43 -10.52
N ASP A 413 22.66 6.42 -11.09
CA ASP A 413 23.05 5.01 -10.91
C ASP A 413 24.44 4.69 -11.49
N ARG A 414 24.85 5.38 -12.56
CA ARG A 414 26.18 5.22 -13.18
C ARG A 414 27.29 5.98 -12.43
N HIS A 415 26.95 7.01 -11.68
CA HIS A 415 27.89 7.90 -10.97
C HIS A 415 27.48 8.03 -9.51
N LEU A 416 27.52 6.91 -8.80
CA LEU A 416 26.99 6.81 -7.44
C LEU A 416 27.78 7.69 -6.45
N VAL A 417 27.13 8.77 -5.99
CA VAL A 417 27.63 9.66 -4.94
C VAL A 417 26.59 9.71 -3.82
N CYS A 418 26.90 9.08 -2.68
CA CYS A 418 25.98 8.94 -1.53
C CYS A 418 26.38 9.79 -0.31
N SER A 419 27.28 10.75 -0.50
CA SER A 419 27.70 11.72 0.51
C SER A 419 27.64 13.13 -0.08
N CYS A 420 27.64 14.15 0.77
CA CYS A 420 27.74 15.52 0.28
C CYS A 420 28.98 15.67 -0.61
N PRO A 421 28.86 16.30 -1.80
CA PRO A 421 30.03 16.63 -2.60
C PRO A 421 30.98 17.55 -1.82
N PRO A 422 32.26 17.60 -2.21
CA PRO A 422 33.24 18.55 -1.67
C PRO A 422 32.73 20.00 -1.68
N LEU A 423 33.11 20.81 -0.66
CA LEU A 423 32.62 22.19 -0.51
C LEU A 423 33.03 23.09 -1.70
N ASP A 424 34.16 22.82 -2.32
CA ASP A 424 34.66 23.48 -3.53
C ASP A 424 33.74 23.29 -4.75
N GLU A 425 32.91 22.25 -4.78
CA GLU A 425 31.89 22.08 -5.82
C GLU A 425 30.66 23.01 -5.63
N TYR A 426 30.52 23.64 -4.45
CA TYR A 426 29.44 24.61 -4.17
C TYR A 426 29.86 26.08 -4.40
N GLU A 427 31.14 26.37 -4.66
CA GLU A 427 31.64 27.74 -4.86
C GLU A 427 31.42 28.29 -6.29
N GLY A 428 30.60 27.61 -7.10
CA GLY A 428 30.31 27.95 -8.51
C GLY A 428 29.17 28.93 -8.74
#